data_AF-A0A317FKD5-F1
#
_entry.id   AF-A0A317FKD5-F1
#
_cell.length_a   1.000
_cell.length_b   1.000
_cell.length_c   1.000
_cell.angle_alpha   90.00
_cell.angle_beta   90.00
_cell.angle_gamma   90.00
#
_symmetry.space_group_name_H-M   'P 1'
#
loop_
_entity.id
_entity.type
_entity.pdbx_description
1 polymer ?
#
loop_
_entity_poly.entity_id
_entity_poly.type
_entity_poly.pdbx_seq_one_letter_code
_entity_poly.pdbx_strand_id
1 'polypeptide(L)'
;MQAPTTVFQDLAALSLYIFYAFFFLLVLWLHREGKREGYPLISDREGRELRAPIEGFPATPEPKRFIMAHGHHDVLAPGPREERDMDPLMTAYDPFPGASQVATVDPMQAGIGAASYSLRADTPDITWDTQEPKIVPLRAAPGWHIAEGDPEIRGRPVFGLDGKIAGTVVDLWVDKSDVLLRYVEVEAIGSGKRVLIPIGLVHWWGDGPVKCDTATCAQIAAAPTTAHPERVTLREEDRISGYFGGGELYATPERAEPLA
;
A
#
# COMPACT_ATOMS: atom_id res chain seq x y z
N MET A 1 -49.49 4.17 -41.66
CA MET A 1 -48.47 3.38 -40.95
C MET A 1 -47.50 2.85 -41.98
N GLN A 2 -46.25 3.31 -41.96
CA GLN A 2 -45.18 2.70 -42.76
C GLN A 2 -44.95 1.28 -42.23
N ALA A 3 -44.95 0.28 -43.13
CA ALA A 3 -44.54 -1.07 -42.76
C ALA A 3 -43.10 -1.01 -42.22
N PRO A 4 -42.77 -1.76 -41.14
CA PRO A 4 -41.39 -1.80 -40.65
C PRO A 4 -40.48 -2.24 -41.79
N THR A 5 -39.44 -1.45 -42.05
CA THR A 5 -38.43 -1.74 -43.07
C THR A 5 -37.78 -3.07 -42.75
N THR A 6 -37.68 -3.97 -43.73
CA THR A 6 -36.94 -5.23 -43.56
C THR A 6 -35.49 -4.91 -43.22
N VAL A 7 -35.03 -5.33 -42.04
CA VAL A 7 -33.62 -5.20 -41.65
C VAL A 7 -32.82 -6.03 -42.64
N PHE A 8 -32.04 -5.36 -43.49
CA PHE A 8 -31.12 -6.04 -44.40
C PHE A 8 -29.99 -6.61 -43.55
N GLN A 9 -30.03 -7.91 -43.27
CA GLN A 9 -28.97 -8.60 -42.55
C GLN A 9 -27.94 -9.12 -43.56
N ASP A 10 -26.86 -8.36 -43.72
CA ASP A 10 -25.66 -8.82 -44.39
C ASP A 10 -24.65 -9.38 -43.37
N LEU A 11 -23.55 -9.94 -43.88
CA LEU A 11 -22.50 -10.50 -43.04
C LEU A 11 -21.85 -9.46 -42.13
N ALA A 12 -21.79 -8.19 -42.55
CA ALA A 12 -21.22 -7.12 -41.76
C ALA A 12 -22.10 -6.79 -40.55
N ALA A 13 -23.41 -6.63 -40.75
CA ALA A 13 -24.39 -6.43 -39.67
C ALA A 13 -24.37 -7.59 -38.66
N LEU A 14 -24.32 -8.83 -39.15
CA LEU A 14 -24.21 -10.01 -38.28
C LEU A 14 -22.91 -10.00 -37.46
N SER A 15 -21.77 -9.68 -38.09
CA SER A 15 -20.47 -9.63 -37.41
C SER A 15 -20.46 -8.59 -36.27
N LEU A 16 -21.12 -7.45 -36.48
CA LEU A 16 -21.23 -6.40 -35.48
C LEU A 16 -22.08 -6.84 -34.28
N TYR A 17 -23.20 -7.53 -34.51
CA TYR A 17 -24.01 -8.05 -33.41
C TYR A 17 -23.28 -9.14 -32.61
N ILE A 18 -22.54 -10.04 -33.28
CA ILE A 18 -21.71 -11.04 -32.61
C ILE A 18 -20.64 -10.35 -31.76
N PHE A 19 -19.97 -9.33 -32.31
CA PHE A 19 -18.98 -8.56 -31.57
C PHE A 19 -19.58 -7.92 -30.31
N TYR A 20 -20.73 -7.25 -30.40
CA TYR A 20 -21.36 -6.63 -29.23
C TYR A 20 -21.84 -7.66 -28.20
N ALA A 21 -22.36 -8.80 -28.64
CA ALA A 21 -22.72 -9.88 -27.73
C ALA A 21 -21.49 -10.41 -26.98
N PHE A 22 -20.40 -10.69 -27.70
CA PHE A 22 -19.12 -11.06 -27.10
C PHE A 22 -18.60 -9.99 -26.14
N PHE A 23 -18.57 -8.73 -26.56
CA PHE A 23 -18.07 -7.62 -25.75
C PHE A 23 -18.88 -7.44 -24.47
N PHE A 24 -20.21 -7.54 -24.55
CA PHE A 24 -21.08 -7.49 -23.38
C PHE A 24 -20.76 -8.64 -22.41
N LEU A 25 -20.60 -9.87 -22.91
CA LEU A 25 -20.21 -11.02 -22.09
C LEU A 25 -18.82 -10.84 -21.47
N LEU A 26 -17.87 -10.26 -22.22
CA LEU A 26 -16.53 -9.93 -21.72
C LEU A 26 -16.59 -8.91 -20.59
N VAL A 27 -17.41 -7.86 -20.71
CA VAL A 27 -17.62 -6.87 -19.65
C VAL A 27 -18.19 -7.54 -18.40
N LEU A 28 -19.19 -8.42 -18.55
CA LEU A 28 -19.73 -9.17 -17.41
C LEU A 28 -18.67 -10.07 -16.77
N TRP A 29 -17.84 -10.73 -17.57
CA TRP A 29 -16.75 -11.57 -17.06
C TRP A 29 -15.68 -10.74 -16.32
N LEU A 30 -15.22 -9.63 -16.90
CA LEU A 30 -14.25 -8.73 -16.28
C LEU A 30 -14.80 -8.10 -14.99
N HIS A 31 -16.08 -7.70 -14.98
CA HIS A 31 -16.70 -7.15 -13.78
C HIS A 31 -16.80 -8.20 -12.66
N ARG A 32 -16.99 -9.49 -12.98
CA ARG A 32 -16.90 -10.57 -11.98
C ARG A 32 -15.48 -10.77 -11.49
N GLU A 33 -14.49 -10.83 -12.37
CA GLU A 33 -13.08 -10.96 -11.96
C GLU A 33 -12.61 -9.78 -11.10
N GLY A 34 -13.16 -8.58 -11.32
CA GLY A 34 -12.91 -7.39 -10.50
C GLY A 34 -13.45 -7.47 -9.06
N LYS A 35 -14.24 -8.51 -8.71
CA LYS A 35 -14.81 -8.73 -7.36
C LYS A 35 -14.05 -9.77 -6.55
N ARG A 36 -12.82 -10.12 -6.93
CA ARG A 36 -12.03 -11.13 -6.20
C ARG A 36 -11.47 -10.62 -4.86
N GLU A 37 -11.40 -9.31 -4.65
CA GLU A 37 -10.93 -8.68 -3.41
C GLU A 37 -11.90 -7.55 -3.02
N GLY A 38 -12.08 -7.32 -1.71
CA GLY A 38 -12.96 -6.27 -1.19
C GLY A 38 -14.47 -6.57 -1.31
N TYR A 39 -14.83 -7.82 -1.62
CA TYR A 39 -16.22 -8.28 -1.67
C TYR A 39 -16.44 -9.46 -0.70
N PRO A 40 -17.67 -9.64 -0.16
CA PRO A 40 -18.83 -8.74 -0.32
C PRO A 40 -18.62 -7.39 0.37
N LEU A 41 -19.38 -6.36 -0.03
CA LEU A 41 -19.27 -5.04 0.58
C LEU A 41 -19.78 -5.08 2.03
N ILE A 42 -19.08 -4.34 2.89
CA ILE A 42 -19.49 -4.08 4.28
C ILE A 42 -20.59 -3.01 4.26
N SER A 43 -21.61 -3.19 5.10
CA SER A 43 -22.75 -2.27 5.17
C SER A 43 -22.61 -1.32 6.35
N ASP A 44 -22.66 -0.01 6.08
CA ASP A 44 -22.66 1.05 7.09
C ASP A 44 -24.04 1.23 7.77
N ARG A 45 -24.89 0.20 7.75
CA ARG A 45 -26.26 0.27 8.28
C ARG A 45 -26.29 -0.40 9.65
N GLU A 46 -26.21 0.43 10.69
CA GLU A 46 -26.30 -0.06 12.06
C GLU A 46 -27.63 -0.79 12.34
N GLY A 47 -27.54 -1.88 13.10
CA GLY A 47 -28.70 -2.60 13.63
C GLY A 47 -29.60 -3.29 12.60
N ARG A 48 -29.15 -3.42 11.33
CA ARG A 48 -29.90 -4.14 10.29
C ARG A 48 -29.08 -5.30 9.74
N GLU A 49 -29.48 -6.51 10.11
CA GLU A 49 -28.94 -7.72 9.49
C GLU A 49 -29.18 -7.72 7.98
N LEU A 50 -28.14 -8.06 7.22
CA LEU A 50 -28.23 -8.21 5.79
C LEU A 50 -28.99 -9.50 5.45
N ARG A 51 -30.02 -9.38 4.61
CA ARG A 51 -30.78 -10.55 4.11
C ARG A 51 -30.00 -11.38 3.08
N ALA A 52 -29.01 -10.76 2.43
CA ALA A 52 -28.11 -11.35 1.46
C ALA A 52 -26.80 -10.54 1.41
N PRO A 53 -25.66 -11.14 1.00
CA PRO A 53 -24.41 -10.41 0.80
C PRO A 53 -24.55 -9.26 -0.21
N ILE A 54 -23.85 -8.15 0.01
CA ILE A 54 -23.84 -7.02 -0.92
C ILE A 54 -22.75 -7.25 -1.98
N GLU A 55 -23.11 -7.92 -3.08
CA GLU A 55 -22.16 -8.27 -4.15
C GLU A 55 -22.50 -7.70 -5.54
N GLY A 56 -23.68 -7.10 -5.70
CA GLY A 56 -24.12 -6.52 -6.97
C GLY A 56 -24.31 -7.56 -8.10
N PHE A 57 -24.28 -7.10 -9.35
CA PHE A 57 -24.44 -7.98 -10.53
C PHE A 57 -23.25 -7.84 -11.51
N PRO A 58 -22.73 -8.95 -12.06
CA PRO A 58 -23.03 -10.33 -11.66
C PRO A 58 -22.44 -10.65 -10.28
N ALA A 59 -22.90 -11.74 -9.67
CA ALA A 59 -22.42 -12.20 -8.36
C ALA A 59 -20.90 -12.46 -8.34
N THR A 60 -20.34 -12.45 -7.14
CA THR A 60 -18.92 -12.70 -6.89
C THR A 60 -18.52 -14.06 -7.49
N PRO A 61 -17.35 -14.18 -8.15
CA PRO A 61 -16.92 -15.46 -8.71
C PRO A 61 -16.56 -16.46 -7.61
N GLU A 62 -16.52 -17.74 -7.96
CA GLU A 62 -15.99 -18.76 -7.07
C GLU A 62 -14.50 -18.49 -6.76
N PRO A 63 -14.03 -18.86 -5.55
CA PRO A 63 -12.64 -18.70 -5.15
C PRO A 63 -11.66 -19.35 -6.14
N LYS A 64 -10.72 -18.54 -6.63
CA LYS A 64 -9.51 -19.05 -7.30
C LYS A 64 -8.48 -19.35 -6.22
N ARG A 65 -7.78 -20.47 -6.37
CA ARG A 65 -6.68 -20.88 -5.50
C ARG A 65 -5.34 -20.51 -6.12
N PHE A 66 -4.56 -19.72 -5.41
CA PHE A 66 -3.18 -19.39 -5.73
C PHE A 66 -2.26 -20.27 -4.89
N ILE A 67 -1.49 -21.13 -5.56
CA ILE A 67 -0.50 -21.97 -4.91
C ILE A 67 0.73 -21.10 -4.69
N MET A 68 1.05 -20.82 -3.43
CA MET A 68 2.14 -19.92 -3.09
C MET A 68 3.48 -20.67 -3.08
N ALA A 69 4.55 -19.97 -3.46
CA ALA A 69 5.91 -20.52 -3.39
C ALA A 69 6.44 -20.56 -1.95
N HIS A 70 7.62 -21.16 -1.76
CA HIS A 70 8.41 -21.08 -0.51
C HIS A 70 7.68 -21.54 0.77
N GLY A 71 6.73 -22.46 0.64
CA GLY A 71 6.02 -23.05 1.80
C GLY A 71 4.96 -22.13 2.42
N HIS A 72 4.66 -20.99 1.79
CA HIS A 72 3.52 -20.17 2.18
C HIS A 72 2.21 -20.90 1.93
N HIS A 73 1.20 -20.59 2.76
CA HIS A 73 -0.14 -21.13 2.58
C HIS A 73 -0.78 -20.61 1.28
N ASP A 74 -1.59 -21.44 0.66
CA ASP A 74 -2.35 -21.03 -0.52
C ASP A 74 -3.31 -19.90 -0.20
N VAL A 75 -3.46 -19.00 -1.17
CA VAL A 75 -4.38 -17.85 -1.07
C VAL A 75 -5.62 -18.12 -1.91
N LEU A 76 -6.79 -17.80 -1.36
CA LEU A 76 -8.06 -17.87 -2.07
C LEU A 76 -8.57 -16.46 -2.37
N ALA A 77 -9.05 -16.22 -3.60
CA ALA A 77 -9.69 -14.96 -3.98
C ALA A 77 -10.98 -15.19 -4.81
N PRO A 78 -12.17 -14.80 -4.32
CA PRO A 78 -12.42 -14.26 -2.98
C PRO A 78 -12.09 -15.26 -1.86
N GLY A 79 -11.77 -14.74 -0.67
CA GLY A 79 -11.43 -15.52 0.51
C GLY A 79 -11.57 -14.68 1.78
N PRO A 80 -11.59 -15.31 2.98
CA PRO A 80 -11.68 -14.57 4.23
C PRO A 80 -10.43 -13.69 4.43
N ARG A 81 -10.64 -12.46 4.90
CA ARG A 81 -9.58 -11.50 5.24
C ARG A 81 -9.79 -11.04 6.67
N GLU A 82 -8.70 -10.97 7.42
CA GLU A 82 -8.69 -10.33 8.74
C GLU A 82 -8.62 -8.82 8.55
N GLU A 83 -9.48 -8.10 9.25
CA GLU A 83 -9.50 -6.64 9.27
C GLU A 83 -9.20 -6.14 10.69
N ARG A 84 -8.60 -4.95 10.77
CA ARG A 84 -8.38 -4.30 12.06
C ARG A 84 -9.71 -3.74 12.55
N ASP A 85 -9.93 -3.83 13.86
CA ASP A 85 -10.99 -3.08 14.51
C ASP A 85 -10.62 -1.60 14.51
N MET A 86 -11.46 -0.79 13.84
CA MET A 86 -11.25 0.64 13.67
C MET A 86 -12.16 1.48 14.56
N ASP A 87 -13.17 0.87 15.21
CA ASP A 87 -14.15 1.55 16.06
C ASP A 87 -13.52 2.40 17.17
N PRO A 88 -12.42 1.98 17.87
CA PRO A 88 -11.83 2.81 18.91
C PRO A 88 -10.94 3.94 18.36
N LEU A 89 -10.63 3.97 17.05
CA LEU A 89 -9.62 4.85 16.46
C LEU A 89 -10.21 6.04 15.71
N MET A 90 -11.49 5.98 15.35
CA MET A 90 -12.15 6.99 14.54
C MET A 90 -13.63 7.13 14.89
N THR A 91 -14.20 8.28 14.55
CA THR A 91 -15.64 8.55 14.68
C THR A 91 -16.14 9.20 13.41
N ALA A 92 -17.42 8.98 13.08
CA ALA A 92 -18.07 9.70 12.00
C ALA A 92 -18.07 11.21 12.31
N TYR A 93 -17.78 12.03 11.30
CA TYR A 93 -17.89 13.48 11.40
C TYR A 93 -19.34 13.94 11.59
N ASP A 94 -20.29 13.24 10.96
CA ASP A 94 -21.72 13.53 10.97
C ASP A 94 -22.52 12.20 11.00
N PRO A 95 -23.67 12.10 11.67
CA PRO A 95 -24.46 10.86 11.84
C PRO A 95 -25.11 10.24 10.58
N PHE A 96 -24.82 10.70 9.36
CA PHE A 96 -25.40 10.12 8.14
C PHE A 96 -24.44 9.13 7.42
N PRO A 97 -24.97 8.05 6.80
CA PRO A 97 -24.13 7.13 6.02
C PRO A 97 -23.40 7.84 4.87
N GLY A 98 -22.10 7.58 4.75
CA GLY A 98 -21.23 8.25 3.78
C GLY A 98 -20.56 9.54 4.29
N ALA A 99 -20.82 9.95 5.53
CA ALA A 99 -20.00 10.96 6.20
C ALA A 99 -18.54 10.47 6.36
N SER A 100 -17.59 11.40 6.33
CA SER A 100 -16.18 11.09 6.55
C SER A 100 -15.92 10.63 7.99
N GLN A 101 -14.83 9.88 8.16
CA GLN A 101 -14.34 9.46 9.47
C GLN A 101 -13.22 10.41 9.93
N VAL A 102 -13.23 10.77 11.21
CA VAL A 102 -12.21 11.61 11.84
C VAL A 102 -11.46 10.78 12.89
N ALA A 103 -10.14 10.87 12.85
CA ALA A 103 -9.26 10.26 13.82
C ALA A 103 -9.51 10.80 15.24
N THR A 104 -9.61 9.91 16.23
CA THR A 104 -9.69 10.29 17.65
C THR A 104 -8.32 10.30 18.35
N VAL A 105 -7.32 9.74 17.68
CA VAL A 105 -5.91 9.61 18.11
C VAL A 105 -4.98 10.12 17.02
N ASP A 106 -3.66 10.11 17.24
CA ASP A 106 -2.69 10.42 16.18
C ASP A 106 -2.87 9.46 14.98
N PRO A 107 -3.31 9.97 13.81
CA PRO A 107 -3.66 9.13 12.68
C PRO A 107 -2.45 8.44 12.05
N MET A 108 -1.26 9.06 12.11
CA MET A 108 -0.03 8.44 11.60
C MET A 108 0.32 7.22 12.44
N GLN A 109 0.27 7.35 13.77
CA GLN A 109 0.60 6.26 14.69
C GLN A 109 -0.44 5.14 14.68
N ALA A 110 -1.73 5.49 14.58
CA ALA A 110 -2.82 4.53 14.49
C ALA A 110 -2.90 3.83 13.12
N GLY A 111 -2.24 4.39 12.11
CA GLY A 111 -2.24 3.86 10.75
C GLY A 111 -3.65 3.88 10.16
N ILE A 112 -4.27 5.05 10.09
CA ILE A 112 -5.64 5.25 9.62
C ILE A 112 -5.68 6.30 8.50
N GLY A 113 -6.73 6.27 7.68
CA GLY A 113 -6.85 7.16 6.51
C GLY A 113 -5.62 7.03 5.58
N ALA A 114 -4.94 8.14 5.29
CA ALA A 114 -3.73 8.13 4.45
C ALA A 114 -2.56 7.31 5.05
N ALA A 115 -2.59 7.04 6.36
CA ALA A 115 -1.58 6.23 7.05
C ALA A 115 -1.93 4.72 7.09
N SER A 116 -3.01 4.31 6.45
CA SER A 116 -3.53 2.94 6.53
C SER A 116 -2.56 1.92 5.93
N TYR A 117 -2.58 0.72 6.52
CA TYR A 117 -1.88 -0.45 6.01
C TYR A 117 -2.77 -1.67 6.16
N SER A 118 -2.46 -2.70 5.39
CA SER A 118 -3.13 -4.00 5.37
C SER A 118 -2.45 -4.98 6.33
N LEU A 119 -3.22 -5.91 6.90
CA LEU A 119 -2.69 -7.03 7.69
C LEU A 119 -2.06 -8.10 6.77
N ARG A 120 -1.02 -7.71 6.01
CA ARG A 120 -0.24 -8.63 5.18
C ARG A 120 0.41 -9.73 6.04
N ALA A 121 0.96 -10.76 5.40
CA ALA A 121 1.64 -11.83 6.12
C ALA A 121 2.81 -11.29 6.94
N ASP A 122 2.98 -11.77 8.17
CA ASP A 122 4.09 -11.37 9.05
C ASP A 122 5.33 -12.23 8.80
N THR A 123 5.71 -12.32 7.53
CA THR A 123 6.89 -13.03 7.04
C THR A 123 7.62 -12.15 6.04
N PRO A 124 8.96 -12.22 5.96
CA PRO A 124 9.69 -11.55 4.89
C PRO A 124 9.28 -12.10 3.53
N ASP A 125 9.33 -11.25 2.50
CA ASP A 125 9.37 -11.74 1.13
C ASP A 125 10.69 -12.47 0.87
N ILE A 126 10.66 -13.47 -0.01
CA ILE A 126 11.75 -14.43 -0.20
C ILE A 126 12.28 -14.37 -1.63
N THR A 127 13.60 -14.47 -1.79
CA THR A 127 14.24 -14.59 -3.12
C THR A 127 13.94 -15.94 -3.75
N TRP A 128 13.79 -15.96 -5.07
CA TRP A 128 13.57 -17.20 -5.80
C TRP A 128 14.75 -18.18 -5.69
N ASP A 129 15.98 -17.70 -5.95
CA ASP A 129 17.16 -18.55 -6.10
C ASP A 129 17.74 -19.03 -4.76
N THR A 130 17.92 -18.11 -3.81
CA THR A 130 18.64 -18.39 -2.55
C THR A 130 17.71 -18.73 -1.38
N GLN A 131 16.40 -18.51 -1.54
CA GLN A 131 15.40 -18.71 -0.47
C GLN A 131 15.70 -17.92 0.82
N GLU A 132 16.24 -16.72 0.65
CA GLU A 132 16.58 -15.80 1.74
C GLU A 132 15.64 -14.59 1.73
N PRO A 133 15.58 -13.79 2.82
CA PRO A 133 14.87 -12.52 2.80
C PRO A 133 15.29 -11.66 1.60
N LYS A 134 14.30 -11.19 0.85
CA LYS A 134 14.49 -10.44 -0.39
C LYS A 134 15.03 -9.04 -0.15
N ILE A 135 14.44 -8.33 0.80
CA ILE A 135 14.80 -6.95 1.15
C ILE A 135 15.62 -6.96 2.44
N VAL A 136 16.87 -6.55 2.34
CA VAL A 136 17.87 -6.60 3.41
C VAL A 136 18.77 -5.36 3.38
N PRO A 137 19.36 -4.94 4.52
CA PRO A 137 20.37 -3.89 4.52
C PRO A 137 21.64 -4.32 3.80
N LEU A 138 22.42 -3.38 3.24
CA LEU A 138 23.68 -3.68 2.56
C LEU A 138 24.68 -4.42 3.46
N ARG A 139 24.69 -4.14 4.78
CA ARG A 139 25.53 -4.91 5.73
C ARG A 139 25.24 -6.42 5.74
N ALA A 140 24.03 -6.82 5.37
CA ALA A 140 23.57 -8.21 5.30
C ALA A 140 23.51 -8.74 3.85
N ALA A 141 24.05 -7.98 2.88
CA ALA A 141 24.08 -8.32 1.46
C ALA A 141 25.53 -8.32 0.95
N PRO A 142 26.36 -9.33 1.30
CA PRO A 142 27.75 -9.36 0.87
C PRO A 142 27.86 -9.35 -0.66
N GLY A 143 28.76 -8.52 -1.20
CA GLY A 143 28.95 -8.32 -2.65
C GLY A 143 28.05 -7.24 -3.26
N TRP A 144 27.01 -6.80 -2.56
CA TRP A 144 26.18 -5.68 -2.99
C TRP A 144 26.82 -4.36 -2.62
N HIS A 145 26.76 -3.41 -3.54
CA HIS A 145 27.32 -2.07 -3.38
C HIS A 145 26.49 -1.07 -4.18
N ILE A 146 26.61 0.20 -3.79
CA ILE A 146 26.10 1.30 -4.60
C ILE A 146 26.94 1.39 -5.87
N ALA A 147 26.27 1.55 -7.01
CA ALA A 147 26.93 1.59 -8.30
C ALA A 147 27.95 2.74 -8.37
N GLU A 148 29.04 2.53 -9.09
CA GLU A 148 30.02 3.59 -9.31
C GLU A 148 29.37 4.79 -10.02
N GLY A 149 29.56 5.99 -9.46
CA GLY A 149 28.97 7.23 -9.96
C GLY A 149 27.70 7.66 -9.22
N ASP A 150 27.03 6.75 -8.51
CA ASP A 150 25.91 7.12 -7.64
C ASP A 150 26.42 7.68 -6.30
N PRO A 151 25.73 8.70 -5.72
CA PRO A 151 26.16 9.28 -4.45
C PRO A 151 26.09 8.27 -3.29
N GLU A 152 27.18 8.15 -2.54
CA GLU A 152 27.17 7.45 -1.25
C GLU A 152 26.48 8.33 -0.21
N ILE A 153 25.31 7.89 0.26
CA ILE A 153 24.48 8.65 1.20
C ILE A 153 24.58 8.17 2.65
N ARG A 154 25.26 7.06 2.93
CA ARG A 154 25.54 6.65 4.32
C ARG A 154 26.45 7.67 5.01
N GLY A 155 26.17 7.93 6.28
CA GLY A 155 26.83 8.98 7.08
C GLY A 155 26.27 10.39 6.86
N ARG A 156 25.38 10.60 5.88
CA ARG A 156 24.77 11.92 5.66
C ARG A 156 23.66 12.20 6.67
N PRO A 157 23.50 13.47 7.11
CA PRO A 157 22.36 13.85 7.94
C PRO A 157 21.06 13.74 7.15
N VAL A 158 20.01 13.29 7.83
CA VAL A 158 18.64 13.29 7.34
C VAL A 158 17.88 14.45 7.95
N PHE A 159 17.22 15.23 7.12
CA PHE A 159 16.35 16.33 7.53
C PHE A 159 14.89 15.90 7.39
N GLY A 160 14.07 16.23 8.39
CA GLY A 160 12.62 16.15 8.26
C GLY A 160 12.05 17.35 7.51
N LEU A 161 10.75 17.31 7.22
CA LEU A 161 10.03 18.36 6.50
C LEU A 161 10.15 19.73 7.18
N ASP A 162 10.33 19.74 8.51
CA ASP A 162 10.49 20.95 9.33
C ASP A 162 11.90 21.56 9.24
N GLY A 163 12.75 21.06 8.35
CA GLY A 163 14.10 21.58 8.12
C GLY A 163 15.09 21.28 9.25
N LYS A 164 14.73 20.43 10.20
CA LYS A 164 15.60 20.01 11.31
C LYS A 164 16.23 18.66 11.03
N ILE A 165 17.42 18.45 11.58
CA ILE A 165 18.12 17.17 11.50
C ILE A 165 17.34 16.14 12.33
N ALA A 166 16.86 15.10 11.66
CA ALA A 166 16.13 13.98 12.22
C ALA A 166 17.04 12.82 12.64
N GLY A 167 18.17 12.66 11.97
CA GLY A 167 19.02 11.49 12.15
C GLY A 167 20.21 11.47 11.20
N THR A 168 20.88 10.33 11.16
CA THR A 168 21.96 10.04 10.20
C THR A 168 21.63 8.77 9.44
N VAL A 169 21.88 8.74 8.14
CA VAL A 169 21.77 7.51 7.35
C VAL A 169 22.85 6.54 7.81
N VAL A 170 22.46 5.37 8.28
CA VAL A 170 23.39 4.33 8.77
C VAL A 170 23.50 3.14 7.83
N ASP A 171 22.47 2.88 7.02
CA ASP A 171 22.52 1.85 5.99
C ASP A 171 21.48 2.09 4.89
N LEU A 172 21.55 1.27 3.85
CA LEU A 172 20.61 1.26 2.73
C LEU A 172 20.09 -0.16 2.53
N TRP A 173 18.79 -0.30 2.30
CA TRP A 173 18.17 -1.60 2.10
C TRP A 173 17.92 -1.86 0.62
N VAL A 174 18.47 -2.97 0.15
CA VAL A 174 18.40 -3.42 -1.24
C VAL A 174 17.36 -4.52 -1.39
N ASP A 175 16.71 -4.53 -2.54
CA ASP A 175 15.96 -5.66 -3.05
C ASP A 175 16.88 -6.56 -3.87
N LYS A 176 17.14 -7.78 -3.38
CA LYS A 176 18.03 -8.73 -4.05
C LYS A 176 17.46 -9.29 -5.35
N SER A 177 16.14 -9.23 -5.56
CA SER A 177 15.48 -9.77 -6.75
C SER A 177 15.40 -8.74 -7.88
N ASP A 178 15.08 -7.49 -7.57
CA ASP A 178 14.91 -6.43 -8.57
C ASP A 178 16.13 -5.51 -8.73
N VAL A 179 17.19 -5.74 -7.95
CA VAL A 179 18.45 -4.98 -7.98
C VAL A 179 18.23 -3.46 -7.80
N LEU A 180 17.46 -3.10 -6.77
CA LEU A 180 17.13 -1.69 -6.50
C LEU A 180 17.11 -1.37 -5.01
N LEU A 181 17.36 -0.11 -4.67
CA LEU A 181 17.23 0.40 -3.31
C LEU A 181 15.75 0.57 -2.95
N ARG A 182 15.34 0.08 -1.78
CA ARG A 182 13.95 0.18 -1.28
C ARG A 182 13.83 1.15 -0.11
N TYR A 183 14.79 1.14 0.81
CA TYR A 183 14.75 1.97 2.01
C TYR A 183 16.10 2.60 2.35
N VAL A 184 16.03 3.73 3.03
CA VAL A 184 17.15 4.31 3.78
C VAL A 184 16.96 3.99 5.26
N GLU A 185 17.97 3.40 5.90
CA GLU A 185 17.97 3.17 7.34
C GLU A 185 18.58 4.37 8.06
N VAL A 186 17.80 4.99 8.94
CA VAL A 186 18.17 6.20 9.66
C VAL A 186 18.26 5.89 11.14
N GLU A 187 19.38 6.24 11.76
CA GLU A 187 19.48 6.32 13.21
C GLU A 187 18.91 7.66 13.66
N ALA A 188 17.72 7.62 14.26
CA ALA A 188 16.97 8.81 14.62
C ALA A 188 17.52 9.46 15.90
N ILE A 189 17.74 10.78 15.84
CA ILE A 189 18.15 11.57 17.00
C ILE A 189 17.04 11.56 18.06
N GLY A 190 17.44 11.53 19.32
CA GLY A 190 16.53 11.54 20.48
C GLY A 190 16.04 10.16 20.88
N SER A 191 15.65 9.30 19.94
CA SER A 191 15.22 7.93 20.24
C SER A 191 16.35 6.89 20.15
N GLY A 192 17.38 7.13 19.33
CA GLY A 192 18.43 6.16 19.01
C GLY A 192 17.92 4.94 18.24
N LYS A 193 16.64 4.93 17.84
CA LYS A 193 16.03 3.85 17.08
C LYS A 193 16.50 3.91 15.64
N ARG A 194 16.56 2.73 15.02
CA ARG A 194 16.76 2.61 13.58
C ARG A 194 15.42 2.49 12.90
N VAL A 195 15.13 3.43 12.00
CA VAL A 195 13.87 3.51 11.26
C VAL A 195 14.16 3.40 9.77
N LEU A 196 13.26 2.76 9.04
CA LEU A 196 13.35 2.66 7.59
C LEU A 196 12.47 3.73 6.97
N ILE A 197 13.02 4.51 6.05
CA ILE A 197 12.27 5.47 5.24
C ILE A 197 12.24 4.95 3.80
N PRO A 198 11.05 4.80 3.17
CA PRO A 198 10.98 4.41 1.76
C PRO A 198 11.80 5.34 0.87
N ILE A 199 12.60 4.78 -0.03
CA ILE A 199 13.54 5.56 -0.87
C ILE A 199 12.81 6.61 -1.72
N GLY A 200 11.57 6.33 -2.13
CA GLY A 200 10.76 7.23 -2.95
C GLY A 200 10.25 8.47 -2.21
N LEU A 201 10.42 8.53 -0.88
CA LEU A 201 10.03 9.65 -0.03
C LEU A 201 11.24 10.44 0.47
N VAL A 202 12.44 10.09 0.01
CA VAL A 202 13.66 10.81 0.35
C VAL A 202 14.30 11.42 -0.90
N HIS A 203 14.88 12.59 -0.70
CA HIS A 203 15.53 13.36 -1.77
C HIS A 203 16.90 13.85 -1.32
N TRP A 204 17.84 13.87 -2.25
CA TRP A 204 19.16 14.46 -2.06
C TRP A 204 19.65 15.05 -3.39
N TRP A 205 20.67 15.90 -3.31
CA TRP A 205 21.29 16.49 -4.50
C TRP A 205 22.81 16.50 -4.34
N GLY A 206 23.54 15.91 -5.29
CA GLY A 206 24.99 15.78 -5.22
C GLY A 206 25.44 15.20 -3.88
N ASP A 207 26.33 15.91 -3.18
CA ASP A 207 26.82 15.56 -1.84
C ASP A 207 26.03 16.20 -0.68
N GLY A 208 24.88 16.77 -0.99
CA GLY A 208 23.99 17.40 -0.03
C GLY A 208 23.32 16.41 0.94
N PRO A 209 22.62 16.95 1.95
CA PRO A 209 21.90 16.15 2.93
C PRO A 209 20.72 15.40 2.30
N VAL A 210 20.29 14.34 2.98
CA VAL A 210 19.06 13.62 2.65
C VAL A 210 17.88 14.33 3.32
N LYS A 211 16.76 14.47 2.62
CA LYS A 211 15.54 15.11 3.11
C LYS A 211 14.37 14.15 2.99
N CYS A 212 13.50 14.10 4.00
CA CYS A 212 12.23 13.41 3.99
C CYS A 212 11.11 14.44 4.01
N ASP A 213 10.31 14.49 2.95
CA ASP A 213 9.32 15.55 2.75
C ASP A 213 7.97 15.23 3.39
N THR A 214 7.77 14.01 3.85
CA THR A 214 6.49 13.57 4.43
C THR A 214 6.48 13.51 5.95
N ALA A 215 7.62 13.70 6.63
CA ALA A 215 7.66 13.61 8.09
C ALA A 215 8.60 14.65 8.71
N THR A 216 8.15 15.26 9.80
CA THR A 216 9.01 16.11 10.65
C THR A 216 10.10 15.28 11.34
N CYS A 217 11.13 15.95 11.86
CA CYS A 217 12.16 15.31 12.68
C CYS A 217 11.58 14.43 13.81
N ALA A 218 10.57 14.94 14.53
CA ALA A 218 9.94 14.21 15.62
C ALA A 218 9.13 12.99 15.14
N GLN A 219 8.44 13.11 14.00
CA GLN A 219 7.69 11.99 13.41
C GLN A 219 8.63 10.89 12.89
N ILE A 220 9.77 11.24 12.29
CA ILE A 220 10.79 10.25 11.91
C ILE A 220 11.28 9.46 13.14
N ALA A 221 11.52 10.13 14.27
CA ALA A 221 11.94 9.47 15.50
C ALA A 221 10.85 8.57 16.13
N ALA A 222 9.57 8.83 15.79
CA ALA A 222 8.40 8.09 16.24
C ALA A 222 7.90 7.04 15.23
N ALA A 223 8.58 6.88 14.10
CA ALA A 223 8.17 5.93 13.06
C ALA A 223 8.23 4.46 13.54
N PRO A 224 7.42 3.57 12.94
CA PRO A 224 7.51 2.13 13.20
C PRO A 224 8.91 1.59 12.90
N THR A 225 9.38 0.69 13.75
CA THR A 225 10.66 -0.02 13.58
C THR A 225 10.41 -1.44 13.11
N THR A 226 11.42 -2.05 12.49
CA THR A 226 11.42 -3.49 12.24
C THR A 226 11.66 -4.27 13.53
N ALA A 227 11.09 -5.46 13.64
CA ALA A 227 11.34 -6.39 14.73
C ALA A 227 12.74 -7.01 14.65
N HIS A 228 13.29 -7.12 13.43
CA HIS A 228 14.63 -7.65 13.18
C HIS A 228 15.50 -6.62 12.45
N PRO A 229 16.79 -6.45 12.81
CA PRO A 229 17.64 -5.44 12.20
C PRO A 229 18.04 -5.76 10.76
N GLU A 230 17.90 -7.00 10.29
CA GLU A 230 18.41 -7.45 8.98
C GLU A 230 17.35 -8.04 8.05
N ARG A 231 16.07 -7.91 8.40
CA ARG A 231 14.95 -8.28 7.53
C ARG A 231 13.73 -7.44 7.84
N VAL A 232 12.84 -7.31 6.87
CA VAL A 232 11.54 -6.64 7.00
C VAL A 232 10.45 -7.60 6.52
N THR A 233 9.32 -7.67 7.23
CA THR A 233 8.17 -8.49 6.82
C THR A 233 7.25 -7.75 5.87
N LEU A 234 6.46 -8.47 5.06
CA LEU A 234 5.48 -7.86 4.15
C LEU A 234 4.52 -6.90 4.88
N ARG A 235 4.19 -7.20 6.14
CA ARG A 235 3.37 -6.35 7.01
C ARG A 235 4.12 -5.12 7.51
N GLU A 236 5.38 -5.28 7.91
CA GLU A 236 6.23 -4.15 8.32
C GLU A 236 6.46 -3.18 7.16
N GLU A 237 6.73 -3.70 5.94
CA GLU A 237 6.86 -2.88 4.73
C GLU A 237 5.63 -2.00 4.50
N ASP A 238 4.43 -2.59 4.61
CA ASP A 238 3.16 -1.89 4.39
C ASP A 238 2.88 -0.89 5.51
N ARG A 239 3.17 -1.25 6.77
CA ARG A 239 3.01 -0.36 7.92
C ARG A 239 3.96 0.84 7.88
N ILE A 240 5.22 0.63 7.49
CA ILE A 240 6.22 1.69 7.32
C ILE A 240 5.80 2.61 6.18
N SER A 241 5.42 2.04 5.04
CA SER A 241 4.97 2.82 3.87
C SER A 241 3.70 3.61 4.17
N GLY A 242 2.73 2.99 4.83
CA GLY A 242 1.52 3.65 5.33
C GLY A 242 1.87 4.80 6.27
N TYR A 243 2.71 4.58 7.28
CA TYR A 243 3.12 5.64 8.23
C TYR A 243 3.66 6.89 7.51
N PHE A 244 4.64 6.72 6.62
CA PHE A 244 5.22 7.85 5.90
C PHE A 244 4.29 8.43 4.82
N GLY A 245 3.45 7.61 4.19
CA GLY A 245 2.41 8.08 3.26
C GLY A 245 1.34 8.92 3.96
N GLY A 246 1.00 8.59 5.20
CA GLY A 246 0.11 9.38 6.05
C GLY A 246 0.61 10.80 6.29
N GLY A 247 1.92 10.99 6.23
CA GLY A 247 2.56 12.29 6.34
C GLY A 247 2.14 13.29 5.26
N GLU A 248 1.70 12.82 4.08
CA GLU A 248 1.17 13.68 3.03
C GLU A 248 -0.10 14.42 3.43
N LEU A 249 -0.86 13.88 4.38
CA LEU A 249 -2.07 14.51 4.88
C LEU A 249 -1.94 14.99 6.34
N TYR A 250 -1.18 14.28 7.16
CA TYR A 250 -1.18 14.45 8.62
C TYR A 250 0.10 15.05 9.20
N ALA A 251 1.16 15.24 8.40
CA ALA A 251 2.43 15.68 8.97
C ALA A 251 2.37 17.09 9.55
N THR A 252 1.59 17.98 8.94
CA THR A 252 1.26 19.30 9.46
C THR A 252 -0.24 19.58 9.32
N PRO A 253 -0.85 20.39 10.19
CA PRO A 253 -2.29 20.67 10.12
C PRO A 253 -2.73 21.26 8.78
N GLU A 254 -1.88 22.08 8.15
CA GLU A 254 -2.20 22.78 6.90
C GLU A 254 -2.38 21.82 5.71
N ARG A 255 -1.79 20.61 5.75
CA ARG A 255 -1.90 19.61 4.68
C ARG A 255 -3.29 19.00 4.55
N ALA A 256 -4.07 19.00 5.64
CA ALA A 256 -5.43 18.48 5.65
C ALA A 256 -6.47 19.53 5.23
N GLU A 257 -6.09 20.81 5.21
CA GLU A 257 -6.99 21.90 4.93
C GLU A 257 -7.03 22.26 3.43
N PRO A 258 -8.13 22.86 2.94
CA PRO A 258 -8.19 23.35 1.57
C PRO A 258 -7.07 24.35 1.27
N LEU A 259 -6.52 24.27 0.05
CA LEU A 259 -5.57 25.27 -0.44
C LEU A 259 -6.25 26.65 -0.48
N ALA A 260 -5.60 27.63 0.12
CA ALA A 260 -6.00 29.04 0.07
C ALA A 260 -5.76 29.66 -1.31
#